data_AF-A0A7J9JHH8-F1
#
_entry.id   AF-A0A7J9JHH8-F1
#
_cell.length_a   1.000
_cell.length_b   1.000
_cell.length_c   1.000
_cell.angle_alpha   90.00
_cell.angle_beta   90.00
_cell.angle_gamma   90.00
#
_symmetry.space_group_name_H-M   'P 1'
#
loop_
_entity.id
_entity.type
_entity.pdbx_description
1 polymer ?
#
loop_
_entity_poly.entity_id
_entity_poly.type
_entity_poly.pdbx_seq_one_letter_code
_entity_poly.pdbx_strand_id
1 'polypeptide(L)'
;MVCGVYICTICLKQISTGSTTEFLNFRVVQKPCPEPNIEPWEIPYVHYPNPKTYSRAECVCNPVRYFAIMSMQRSGSGWFETLLNNHTNISSNGEIFSVKVRRSNVSTIFETLDKIYNLDWMSSASKNECTAAVGLKWMLNQHDNRRGVQRELDQLWPSFHKMGLMQHHKEIVEYFNTRGVSTIFLFRRNLLRRMISILANSYDRDAKPLNGTHKSHVHSPHEAAILASYKPVINATTLIPSLRQVEETTKKGL
;
A
#
# COMPACT_ATOMS: atom_id res chain seq x y z
N MET A 1 34.91 5.73 11.35
CA MET A 1 33.88 5.84 12.42
C MET A 1 32.90 7.01 12.26
N VAL A 2 32.99 7.84 11.20
CA VAL A 2 32.10 9.00 10.96
C VAL A 2 30.77 8.61 10.28
N CYS A 3 30.74 7.52 9.49
CA CYS A 3 29.51 7.03 8.85
C CYS A 3 28.47 6.45 9.84
N GLY A 4 28.91 5.85 10.95
CA GLY A 4 28.00 5.21 11.91
C GLY A 4 27.14 6.22 12.67
N VAL A 5 27.72 7.38 13.02
CA VAL A 5 27.04 8.46 13.73
C VAL A 5 26.02 9.15 12.81
N TYR A 6 26.33 9.30 11.52
CA TYR A 6 25.44 9.92 10.52
C TYR A 6 24.21 9.06 10.21
N ILE A 7 24.38 7.73 10.14
CA ILE A 7 23.27 6.78 9.97
C ILE A 7 22.36 6.78 11.21
N CYS A 8 22.93 6.86 12.42
CA CYS A 8 22.15 6.93 13.66
C CYS A 8 21.35 8.25 13.76
N THR A 9 21.92 9.38 13.32
CA THR A 9 21.23 10.69 13.36
C THR A 9 20.08 10.81 12.36
N ILE A 10 20.18 10.17 11.18
CA ILE A 10 19.04 10.08 10.24
C ILE A 10 17.94 9.19 10.82
N CYS A 11 18.30 8.05 11.44
CA CYS A 11 17.34 7.17 12.11
C CYS A 11 16.65 7.85 13.30
N LEU A 12 17.37 8.68 14.07
CA LEU A 12 16.83 9.43 15.22
C LEU A 12 15.93 10.60 14.80
N LYS A 13 16.25 11.32 13.72
CA LYS A 13 15.35 12.37 13.18
C LYS A 13 14.00 11.81 12.69
N GLN A 14 13.95 10.54 12.28
CA GLN A 14 12.70 9.85 11.94
C GLN A 14 11.84 9.46 13.16
N ILE A 15 12.36 9.55 14.39
CA ILE A 15 11.60 9.33 15.62
C ILE A 15 10.84 10.60 16.04
N SER A 16 11.32 11.78 15.62
CA SER A 16 10.83 13.09 16.10
C SER A 16 9.64 13.67 15.32
N THR A 17 9.16 13.04 14.24
CA THR A 17 7.84 13.39 13.70
C THR A 17 6.79 12.77 14.61
N GLY A 18 6.56 13.41 15.76
CA GLY A 18 5.40 13.13 16.59
C GLY A 18 4.16 13.33 15.74
N SER A 19 3.54 12.24 15.31
CA SER A 19 2.16 12.31 14.87
C SER A 19 1.35 12.63 16.11
N THR A 20 0.91 13.88 16.25
CA THR A 20 -0.31 14.15 17.01
C THR A 20 -1.38 13.25 16.41
N THR A 21 -1.74 12.17 17.11
CA THR A 21 -2.93 11.38 16.82
C THR A 21 -4.12 12.29 17.07
N GLU A 22 -4.46 13.10 16.07
CA GLU A 22 -5.69 13.87 16.06
C GLU A 22 -6.81 12.85 15.83
N PHE A 23 -7.58 12.56 16.87
CA PHE A 23 -8.79 11.76 16.72
C PHE A 23 -9.71 12.52 15.76
N LEU A 24 -9.88 12.01 14.54
CA LEU A 24 -10.86 12.54 13.59
C LEU A 24 -12.25 12.37 14.21
N ASN A 25 -12.84 13.46 14.67
CA ASN A 25 -14.21 13.51 15.14
C ASN A 25 -15.14 13.19 13.96
N PHE A 26 -15.59 11.94 13.89
CA PHE A 26 -16.47 11.48 12.83
C PHE A 26 -17.88 12.04 13.06
N ARG A 27 -18.43 12.76 12.07
CA ARG A 27 -19.87 13.07 12.07
C ARG A 27 -20.62 11.77 11.81
N VAL A 28 -21.26 11.22 12.84
CA VAL A 28 -22.19 10.10 12.72
C VAL A 28 -23.35 10.57 11.86
N VAL A 29 -23.37 10.15 10.59
CA VAL A 29 -24.55 10.25 9.71
C VAL A 29 -25.70 9.56 10.46
N GLN A 30 -26.89 10.19 10.47
CA GLN A 30 -28.11 9.70 11.14
C GLN A 30 -28.16 8.17 11.13
N LYS A 31 -28.19 7.54 12.32
CA LYS A 31 -28.23 6.08 12.44
C LYS A 31 -29.49 5.59 11.73
N PRO A 32 -29.36 4.89 10.58
CA PRO A 32 -30.54 4.38 9.85
C PRO A 32 -31.20 3.24 10.60
N CYS A 33 -30.52 2.70 11.62
CA CYS A 33 -30.90 1.48 12.30
C CYS A 33 -31.00 1.70 13.80
N PRO A 34 -31.93 0.98 14.46
CA PRO A 34 -32.05 1.00 15.91
C PRO A 34 -30.76 0.51 16.55
N GLU A 35 -30.46 1.04 17.74
CA GLU A 35 -29.34 0.52 18.51
C GLU A 35 -29.59 -0.95 18.84
N PRO A 36 -28.62 -1.84 18.60
CA PRO A 36 -28.74 -3.22 19.03
C PRO A 36 -28.95 -3.25 20.53
N ASN A 37 -29.94 -4.02 21.01
CA ASN A 37 -30.12 -4.25 22.44
C ASN A 37 -29.09 -5.29 22.91
N ILE A 38 -27.83 -4.88 22.90
CA ILE A 38 -26.65 -5.70 23.20
C ILE A 38 -25.90 -5.03 24.33
N GLU A 39 -25.58 -5.82 25.35
CA GLU A 39 -24.86 -5.31 26.49
C GLU A 39 -23.43 -4.90 26.10
N PRO A 40 -22.85 -3.83 26.70
CA PRO A 40 -21.56 -3.30 26.27
C PRO A 40 -20.42 -4.32 26.25
N TRP A 41 -20.46 -5.32 27.12
CA TRP A 41 -19.46 -6.40 27.20
C TRP A 41 -19.61 -7.44 26.10
N GLU A 42 -20.77 -7.55 25.45
CA GLU A 42 -21.01 -8.49 24.36
C GLU A 42 -20.60 -7.92 23.00
N ILE A 43 -20.55 -6.59 22.86
CA ILE A 43 -20.18 -5.88 21.62
C ILE A 43 -18.92 -6.44 20.92
N PRO A 44 -17.81 -6.76 21.61
CA PRO A 44 -16.61 -7.29 20.95
C PRO A 44 -16.79 -8.69 20.32
N TYR A 45 -17.81 -9.43 20.74
CA TYR A 45 -18.09 -10.80 20.29
C TYR A 45 -19.19 -10.86 19.22
N VAL A 46 -19.81 -9.72 18.91
CA VAL A 46 -20.86 -9.64 17.89
C VAL A 46 -20.22 -9.64 16.51
N HIS A 47 -20.49 -10.69 15.75
CA HIS A 47 -20.12 -10.77 14.35
C HIS A 47 -21.14 -10.05 13.46
N TYR A 48 -20.69 -9.57 12.32
CA TYR A 48 -21.58 -9.01 11.30
C TYR A 48 -22.55 -10.09 10.81
N PRO A 49 -23.78 -9.69 10.42
CA PRO A 49 -24.76 -10.66 9.92
C PRO A 49 -24.24 -11.31 8.64
N ASN A 50 -24.52 -12.61 8.51
CA ASN A 50 -24.31 -13.33 7.27
C ASN A 50 -25.44 -12.98 6.29
N PRO A 51 -25.14 -12.31 5.17
CA PRO A 51 -26.15 -11.95 4.20
C PRO A 51 -26.72 -13.22 3.52
N LYS A 52 -28.02 -13.19 3.24
CA LYS A 52 -28.73 -14.29 2.57
C LYS A 52 -28.85 -14.04 1.07
N THR A 53 -29.19 -12.80 0.70
CA THR A 53 -29.30 -12.39 -0.71
C THR A 53 -28.06 -11.69 -1.23
N TYR A 54 -27.09 -11.40 -0.35
CA TYR A 54 -25.88 -10.61 -0.67
C TYR A 54 -26.20 -9.20 -1.21
N SER A 55 -27.44 -8.74 -1.04
CA SER A 55 -27.82 -7.38 -1.42
C SER A 55 -27.26 -6.38 -0.40
N ARG A 56 -26.84 -5.21 -0.88
CA ARG A 56 -26.30 -4.15 -0.01
C ARG A 56 -27.30 -3.71 1.06
N ALA A 57 -28.59 -3.83 0.79
CA ALA A 57 -29.67 -3.51 1.72
C ALA A 57 -29.61 -4.32 3.01
N GLU A 58 -29.18 -5.59 2.97
CA GLU A 58 -29.03 -6.42 4.18
C GLU A 58 -27.94 -5.89 5.12
N CYS A 59 -26.93 -5.21 4.58
CA CYS A 59 -25.81 -4.65 5.32
C CYS A 59 -25.95 -3.15 5.58
N VAL A 60 -27.13 -2.55 5.36
CA VAL A 60 -27.34 -1.09 5.41
C VAL A 60 -26.99 -0.49 6.79
N CYS A 61 -27.20 -1.26 7.86
CA CYS A 61 -26.89 -0.86 9.22
C CYS A 61 -25.40 -0.80 9.54
N ASN A 62 -24.57 -1.33 8.64
CA ASN A 62 -23.13 -1.45 8.81
C ASN A 62 -22.44 -0.49 7.83
N PRO A 63 -22.05 0.72 8.28
CA PRO A 63 -21.36 1.67 7.44
C PRO A 63 -19.99 1.11 7.04
N VAL A 64 -19.66 1.21 5.75
CA VAL A 64 -18.37 0.75 5.23
C VAL A 64 -17.35 1.86 5.39
N ARG A 65 -16.20 1.54 5.98
CA ARG A 65 -15.04 2.44 6.06
C ARG A 65 -14.18 2.29 4.81
N TYR A 66 -13.75 3.39 4.23
CA TYR A 66 -12.86 3.38 3.09
C TYR A 66 -11.41 3.59 3.53
N PHE A 67 -10.50 2.83 2.94
CA PHE A 67 -9.08 3.05 3.18
C PHE A 67 -8.22 2.91 1.91
N ALA A 68 -7.07 3.56 1.92
CA ALA A 68 -6.05 3.41 0.88
C ALA A 68 -4.66 3.22 1.51
N ILE A 69 -3.97 2.14 1.16
CA ILE A 69 -2.62 1.84 1.63
C ILE A 69 -1.62 2.45 0.65
N MET A 70 -0.97 3.53 1.05
CA MET A 70 0.08 4.20 0.30
C MET A 70 1.44 3.63 0.67
N SER A 71 2.14 3.06 -0.32
CA SER A 71 3.39 2.34 -0.06
C SER A 71 4.42 2.55 -1.16
N MET A 72 5.68 2.28 -0.82
CA MET A 72 6.76 2.15 -1.79
C MET A 72 7.19 0.69 -1.90
N GLN A 73 7.81 0.33 -3.03
CA GLN A 73 8.33 -1.03 -3.23
C GLN A 73 9.22 -1.48 -2.06
N ARG A 74 9.02 -2.73 -1.64
CA ARG A 74 9.78 -3.39 -0.55
C ARG A 74 9.58 -2.75 0.84
N SER A 75 8.38 -2.21 1.09
CA SER A 75 7.96 -1.67 2.40
C SER A 75 7.04 -2.59 3.21
N GLY A 76 6.80 -3.83 2.75
CA GLY A 76 5.97 -4.80 3.48
C GLY A 76 4.46 -4.67 3.25
N SER A 77 4.02 -3.89 2.26
CA SER A 77 2.60 -3.67 1.98
C SER A 77 1.84 -4.91 1.53
N GLY A 78 2.50 -5.88 0.89
CA GLY A 78 1.88 -7.18 0.58
C GLY A 78 1.50 -7.96 1.84
N TRP A 79 2.41 -8.05 2.81
CA TRP A 79 2.13 -8.72 4.09
C TRP A 79 1.02 -8.02 4.87
N PHE A 80 1.08 -6.69 4.94
CA PHE A 80 0.07 -5.89 5.64
C PHE A 80 -1.31 -6.03 5.01
N GLU A 81 -1.39 -6.05 3.68
CA GLU A 81 -2.62 -6.36 2.97
C GLU A 81 -3.14 -7.77 3.29
N THR A 82 -2.28 -8.80 3.26
CA THR A 82 -2.68 -10.17 3.60
C THR A 82 -3.23 -10.24 5.03
N LEU A 83 -2.62 -9.52 5.97
CA LEU A 83 -3.10 -9.40 7.34
C LEU A 83 -4.51 -8.80 7.39
N LEU A 84 -4.75 -7.69 6.67
CA LEU A 84 -6.09 -7.07 6.61
C LEU A 84 -7.13 -8.01 6.00
N ASN A 85 -6.78 -8.68 4.90
CA ASN A 85 -7.66 -9.61 4.20
C ASN A 85 -7.94 -10.92 4.97
N ASN A 86 -7.19 -11.19 6.05
CA ASN A 86 -7.49 -12.29 6.96
C ASN A 86 -8.76 -12.02 7.77
N HIS A 87 -9.05 -10.75 8.06
CA HIS A 87 -10.28 -10.38 8.77
C HIS A 87 -11.50 -10.54 7.86
N THR A 88 -12.59 -11.11 8.39
CA THR A 88 -13.73 -11.52 7.58
C THR A 88 -14.48 -10.34 6.94
N ASN A 89 -14.58 -9.22 7.67
CA ASN A 89 -15.29 -8.01 7.22
C ASN A 89 -14.39 -6.92 6.62
N ILE A 90 -13.10 -7.20 6.37
CA ILE A 90 -12.17 -6.25 5.73
C ILE A 90 -11.77 -6.80 4.37
N SER A 91 -11.76 -5.92 3.37
CA SER A 91 -11.32 -6.26 2.01
C SER A 91 -10.38 -5.21 1.44
N SER A 92 -9.18 -5.64 1.06
CA SER A 92 -8.21 -4.88 0.29
C SER A 92 -8.08 -5.50 -1.10
N ASN A 93 -8.28 -4.69 -2.14
CA ASN A 93 -8.29 -5.11 -3.54
C ASN A 93 -6.90 -5.09 -4.23
N GLY A 94 -5.80 -4.99 -3.48
CA GLY A 94 -4.45 -5.02 -4.04
C GLY A 94 -4.07 -3.81 -4.88
N GLU A 95 -3.06 -4.01 -5.73
CA GLU A 95 -2.49 -2.98 -6.60
C GLU A 95 -3.30 -2.83 -7.89
N ILE A 96 -4.57 -2.46 -7.78
CA ILE A 96 -5.48 -2.26 -8.92
C ILE A 96 -4.92 -1.32 -9.99
N PHE A 97 -4.15 -0.31 -9.56
CA PHE A 97 -3.54 0.73 -10.41
C PHE A 97 -2.16 0.33 -10.95
N SER A 98 -1.71 -0.92 -10.71
CA SER A 98 -0.56 -1.48 -11.42
C SER A 98 -0.79 -1.49 -12.94
N VAL A 99 -2.06 -1.66 -13.36
CA VAL A 99 -2.51 -1.59 -14.75
C VAL A 99 -2.50 -0.15 -15.25
N LYS A 100 -1.69 0.14 -16.28
CA LYS A 100 -1.45 1.49 -16.81
C LYS A 100 -2.73 2.22 -17.23
N VAL A 101 -3.66 1.51 -17.88
CA VAL A 101 -4.92 2.10 -18.38
C VAL A 101 -5.75 2.71 -17.24
N ARG A 102 -5.74 2.10 -16.05
CA ARG A 102 -6.52 2.58 -14.90
C ARG A 102 -5.95 3.84 -14.26
N ARG A 103 -4.71 4.22 -14.59
CA ARG A 103 -4.00 5.37 -14.02
C ARG A 103 -3.56 6.40 -15.06
N SER A 104 -4.11 6.32 -16.28
CA SER A 104 -3.73 7.19 -17.40
C SER A 104 -4.30 8.60 -17.29
N ASN A 105 -5.48 8.75 -16.67
CA ASN A 105 -6.20 10.01 -16.52
C ASN A 105 -6.96 10.01 -15.17
N VAL A 106 -7.16 11.19 -14.60
CA VAL A 106 -7.91 11.41 -13.35
C VAL A 106 -9.34 10.90 -13.43
N SER A 107 -10.04 11.08 -14.57
CA SER A 107 -11.41 10.55 -14.74
C SER A 107 -11.45 9.02 -14.58
N THR A 108 -10.54 8.32 -15.26
CA THR A 108 -10.45 6.85 -15.19
C THR A 108 -10.05 6.36 -13.80
N ILE A 109 -9.21 7.13 -13.10
CA ILE A 109 -8.87 6.88 -11.69
C ILE A 109 -10.13 6.95 -10.84
N PHE A 110 -10.92 8.02 -10.95
CA PHE A 110 -12.13 8.22 -10.16
C PHE A 110 -13.19 7.18 -10.47
N GLU A 111 -13.43 6.85 -11.75
CA GLU A 111 -14.32 5.76 -12.14
C GLU A 111 -13.90 4.42 -11.51
N THR A 112 -12.59 4.17 -11.40
CA THR A 112 -12.07 2.96 -10.76
C THR A 112 -12.25 2.99 -9.25
N LEU A 113 -11.99 4.14 -8.60
CA LEU A 113 -12.18 4.32 -7.16
C LEU A 113 -13.66 4.20 -6.78
N ASP A 114 -14.56 4.78 -7.58
CA ASP A 114 -16.00 4.72 -7.37
C ASP A 114 -16.49 3.27 -7.43
N LYS A 115 -16.06 2.49 -8.42
CA LYS A 115 -16.39 1.05 -8.47
C LYS A 115 -15.96 0.30 -7.22
N ILE A 116 -14.82 0.66 -6.62
CA ILE A 116 -14.32 -0.02 -5.42
C ILE A 116 -15.08 0.41 -4.18
N TYR A 117 -15.24 1.72 -3.98
CA TYR A 117 -15.86 2.25 -2.78
C TYR A 117 -17.39 2.09 -2.79
N ASN A 118 -18.00 1.90 -3.96
CA ASN A 118 -19.40 1.49 -4.10
C ASN A 118 -19.59 -0.04 -4.02
N LEU A 119 -18.51 -0.81 -3.84
CA LEU A 119 -18.51 -2.28 -3.76
C LEU A 119 -18.94 -2.99 -5.06
N ASP A 120 -18.86 -2.30 -6.21
CA ASP A 120 -19.12 -2.85 -7.55
C ASP A 120 -17.91 -3.61 -8.13
N TRP A 121 -16.81 -3.66 -7.38
CA TRP A 121 -15.58 -4.34 -7.80
C TRP A 121 -15.65 -5.84 -7.55
N MET A 122 -16.10 -6.58 -8.56
CA MET A 122 -16.13 -8.04 -8.51
C MET A 122 -14.72 -8.64 -8.65
N SER A 123 -14.28 -9.35 -7.63
CA SER A 123 -13.04 -10.13 -7.64
C SER A 123 -13.30 -11.51 -7.04
N SER A 124 -12.43 -12.49 -7.34
CA SER A 124 -12.49 -13.83 -6.74
C SER A 124 -12.29 -13.83 -5.21
N ALA A 125 -11.90 -12.68 -4.64
CA ALA A 125 -11.72 -12.48 -3.20
C ALA A 125 -12.92 -11.80 -2.53
N SER A 126 -14.06 -11.65 -3.23
CA SER A 126 -15.29 -11.14 -2.64
C SER A 126 -15.70 -11.98 -1.42
N LYS A 127 -15.89 -11.31 -0.27
CA LYS A 127 -16.27 -11.96 0.98
C LYS A 127 -17.77 -12.28 0.98
N ASN A 128 -18.13 -13.38 1.61
CA ASN A 128 -19.52 -13.81 1.77
C ASN A 128 -20.22 -13.14 2.98
N GLU A 129 -19.59 -12.15 3.61
CA GLU A 129 -20.12 -11.43 4.77
C GLU A 129 -20.28 -9.94 4.46
N CYS A 130 -21.04 -9.24 5.31
CA CYS A 130 -21.09 -7.78 5.24
C CYS A 130 -19.68 -7.18 5.39
N THR A 131 -19.32 -6.31 4.45
CA THR A 131 -18.05 -5.58 4.49
C THR A 131 -18.15 -4.41 5.45
N ALA A 132 -17.20 -4.32 6.37
CA ALA A 132 -17.05 -3.22 7.33
C ALA A 132 -15.99 -2.22 6.87
N ALA A 133 -14.96 -2.68 6.15
CA ALA A 133 -13.97 -1.80 5.53
C ALA A 133 -13.55 -2.31 4.16
N VAL A 134 -13.46 -1.41 3.19
CA VAL A 134 -12.97 -1.71 1.84
C VAL A 134 -11.89 -0.73 1.44
N GLY A 135 -10.88 -1.24 0.75
CA GLY A 135 -9.79 -0.40 0.29
C GLY A 135 -8.96 -1.03 -0.81
N LEU A 136 -7.82 -0.38 -1.04
CA LEU A 136 -6.85 -0.78 -2.03
C LEU A 136 -5.43 -0.43 -1.58
N LYS A 137 -4.46 -1.07 -2.22
CA LYS A 137 -3.04 -0.72 -2.07
C LYS A 137 -2.59 0.06 -3.30
N TRP A 138 -1.98 1.23 -3.08
CA TRP A 138 -1.43 2.06 -4.14
C TRP A 138 0.06 2.32 -3.94
N MET A 139 0.85 1.95 -4.94
CA MET A 139 2.28 2.19 -4.95
C MET A 139 2.60 3.60 -5.45
N LEU A 140 3.41 4.37 -4.72
CA LEU A 140 3.79 5.74 -5.10
C LEU A 140 4.68 5.80 -6.35
N ASN A 141 5.51 4.78 -6.57
CA ASN A 141 6.55 4.79 -7.61
C ASN A 141 6.20 3.90 -8.81
N GLN A 142 5.03 4.13 -9.40
CA GLN A 142 4.56 3.40 -10.56
C GLN A 142 5.16 3.94 -11.86
N HIS A 143 6.35 3.47 -12.22
CA HIS A 143 7.04 3.88 -13.46
C HIS A 143 6.39 3.30 -14.74
N ASP A 144 6.59 4.01 -15.87
CA ASP A 144 6.32 3.48 -17.21
C ASP A 144 7.40 2.46 -17.58
N ASN A 145 7.01 1.27 -18.04
CA ASN A 145 7.95 0.28 -18.57
C ASN A 145 8.25 0.47 -20.07
N ARG A 146 7.97 1.65 -20.64
CA ARG A 146 8.29 1.97 -22.04
C ARG A 146 9.79 2.29 -22.20
N ARG A 147 10.64 1.26 -22.08
CA ARG A 147 11.88 1.02 -22.85
C ARG A 147 12.76 0.01 -22.10
N GLY A 148 12.87 -1.18 -22.65
CA GLY A 148 13.62 -2.31 -22.07
C GLY A 148 15.15 -2.16 -22.03
N VAL A 149 15.71 -0.93 -22.04
CA VAL A 149 17.17 -0.72 -22.16
C VAL A 149 17.75 0.26 -21.12
N GLN A 150 16.96 0.91 -20.23
CA GLN A 150 17.52 1.86 -19.25
C GLN A 150 17.10 1.60 -17.79
N ARG A 151 17.10 0.34 -17.34
CA ARG A 151 16.64 -0.02 -15.98
C ARG A 151 17.53 0.51 -14.85
N GLU A 152 18.82 0.75 -15.08
CA GLU A 152 19.73 1.24 -14.03
C GLU A 152 19.62 2.76 -13.80
N LEU A 153 19.37 3.57 -14.84
CA LEU A 153 19.20 5.02 -14.66
C LEU A 153 17.80 5.41 -14.19
N ASP A 154 16.76 4.66 -14.55
CA ASP A 154 15.39 4.94 -14.07
C ASP A 154 15.22 4.67 -12.56
N GLN A 155 16.08 3.83 -11.96
CA GLN A 155 16.14 3.65 -10.51
C GLN A 155 16.92 4.77 -9.80
N LEU A 156 17.76 5.51 -10.53
CA LEU A 156 18.61 6.60 -10.03
C LEU A 156 18.05 8.00 -10.38
N TRP A 157 17.10 8.11 -11.31
CA TRP A 157 16.52 9.37 -11.78
C TRP A 157 14.99 9.27 -12.01
N PRO A 158 14.15 9.45 -10.96
CA PRO A 158 12.70 9.36 -11.01
C PRO A 158 12.02 10.61 -11.60
N SER A 159 12.78 11.59 -12.11
CA SER A 159 12.21 12.86 -12.55
C SER A 159 11.39 12.78 -13.84
N PHE A 160 11.35 11.65 -14.56
CA PHE A 160 10.89 11.70 -15.96
C PHE A 160 9.52 11.15 -16.34
N HIS A 161 8.72 10.53 -15.47
CA HIS A 161 7.27 10.39 -15.70
C HIS A 161 6.57 9.91 -14.44
N LYS A 162 6.05 10.84 -13.63
CA LYS A 162 5.07 10.50 -12.59
C LYS A 162 3.77 10.14 -13.30
N MET A 163 3.16 9.01 -12.93
CA MET A 163 1.84 8.60 -13.42
C MET A 163 0.96 8.17 -12.25
N GLY A 164 -0.35 8.30 -12.42
CA GLY A 164 -1.32 7.94 -11.39
C GLY A 164 -1.24 8.85 -10.17
N LEU A 165 -1.07 8.25 -9.00
CA LEU A 165 -1.15 8.93 -7.70
C LEU A 165 -0.28 10.17 -7.59
N MET A 166 1.00 10.07 -7.96
CA MET A 166 1.93 11.20 -7.82
C MET A 166 1.68 12.33 -8.84
N GLN A 167 0.99 12.03 -9.95
CA GLN A 167 0.64 13.02 -10.97
C GLN A 167 -0.63 13.79 -10.59
N HIS A 168 -1.66 13.08 -10.12
CA HIS A 168 -2.98 13.61 -9.78
C HIS A 168 -3.22 13.71 -8.27
N HIS A 169 -2.15 13.97 -7.51
CA HIS A 169 -2.19 13.89 -6.04
C HIS A 169 -3.19 14.89 -5.42
N LYS A 170 -3.36 16.08 -6.01
CA LYS A 170 -4.28 17.10 -5.48
C LYS A 170 -5.73 16.64 -5.61
N GLU A 171 -6.09 16.17 -6.80
CA GLU A 171 -7.42 15.69 -7.14
C GLU A 171 -7.76 14.42 -6.34
N ILE A 172 -6.78 13.53 -6.13
CA ILE A 172 -6.98 12.31 -5.33
C ILE A 172 -7.16 12.63 -3.85
N VAL A 173 -6.41 13.60 -3.30
CA VAL A 173 -6.59 14.05 -1.90
C VAL A 173 -7.98 14.65 -1.72
N GLU A 174 -8.44 15.48 -2.66
CA GLU A 174 -9.79 16.05 -2.64
C GLU A 174 -10.86 14.95 -2.69
N TYR A 175 -10.71 13.97 -3.58
CA TYR A 175 -11.59 12.81 -3.67
C TYR A 175 -11.61 12.02 -2.34
N PHE A 176 -10.45 11.72 -1.75
CA PHE A 176 -10.36 11.01 -0.47
C PHE A 176 -11.02 11.77 0.67
N ASN A 177 -10.79 13.07 0.78
CA ASN A 177 -11.40 13.91 1.81
C ASN A 177 -12.93 13.94 1.65
N THR A 178 -13.42 14.11 0.42
CA THR A 178 -14.85 14.17 0.12
C THR A 178 -15.55 12.84 0.41
N ARG A 179 -14.88 11.71 0.14
CA ARG A 179 -15.42 10.36 0.34
C ARG A 179 -15.12 9.80 1.74
N GLY A 180 -14.33 10.48 2.57
CA GLY A 180 -13.95 10.00 3.90
C GLY A 180 -13.02 8.78 3.88
N VAL A 181 -12.06 8.75 2.94
CA VAL A 181 -11.08 7.67 2.79
C VAL A 181 -9.92 7.85 3.77
N SER A 182 -9.71 6.87 4.64
CA SER A 182 -8.55 6.83 5.55
C SER A 182 -7.28 6.41 4.81
N THR A 183 -6.25 7.25 4.85
CA THR A 183 -4.98 6.95 4.18
C THR A 183 -3.99 6.30 5.16
N ILE A 184 -3.43 5.16 4.79
CA ILE A 184 -2.45 4.41 5.59
C ILE A 184 -1.10 4.47 4.87
N PHE A 185 -0.12 5.14 5.47
CA PHE A 185 1.24 5.22 4.93
C PHE A 185 2.13 4.10 5.45
N LEU A 186 2.63 3.26 4.55
CA LEU A 186 3.52 2.15 4.89
C LEU A 186 4.86 2.27 4.17
N PHE A 187 5.83 2.85 4.87
CA PHE A 187 7.19 3.06 4.35
C PHE A 187 8.25 2.38 5.21
N ARG A 188 9.25 1.80 4.54
CA ARG A 188 10.41 1.23 5.24
C ARG A 188 11.33 2.34 5.72
N ARG A 189 11.48 2.48 7.04
CA ARG A 189 12.35 3.50 7.69
C ARG A 189 13.81 3.42 7.21
N ASN A 190 14.37 2.21 7.15
CA ASN A 190 15.75 2.01 6.69
C ASN A 190 15.82 1.95 5.15
N LEU A 191 16.13 3.09 4.54
CA LEU A 191 16.18 3.25 3.08
C LEU A 191 17.30 2.43 2.41
N LEU A 192 18.46 2.26 3.07
CA LEU A 192 19.55 1.42 2.56
C LEU A 192 19.11 -0.05 2.47
N ARG A 193 18.50 -0.58 3.53
CA ARG A 193 17.94 -1.95 3.52
C ARG A 193 16.83 -2.11 2.47
N ARG A 194 16.05 -1.06 2.22
CA ARG A 194 15.07 -1.05 1.13
C ARG A 194 15.75 -1.16 -0.23
N MET A 195 16.78 -0.35 -0.48
CA MET A 195 17.56 -0.37 -1.72
C MET A 195 18.19 -1.75 -1.97
N ILE A 196 18.85 -2.33 -0.97
CA ILE A 196 19.39 -3.69 -1.02
C ILE A 196 18.29 -4.70 -1.40
N SER A 197 17.10 -4.57 -0.80
CA SER A 197 15.98 -5.45 -1.13
C SER A 197 15.42 -5.24 -2.55
N ILE A 198 15.53 -4.04 -3.12
CA ILE A 198 15.15 -3.77 -4.51
C ILE A 198 16.15 -4.45 -5.45
N LEU A 199 17.45 -4.29 -5.20
CA LEU A 199 18.52 -4.93 -5.99
C LEU A 199 18.38 -6.45 -5.98
N ALA A 200 18.21 -7.06 -4.79
CA ALA A 200 18.02 -8.50 -4.67
C ALA A 200 16.77 -9.00 -5.42
N ASN A 201 15.67 -8.25 -5.37
CA ASN A 201 14.44 -8.60 -6.10
C ASN A 201 14.60 -8.45 -7.62
N SER A 202 15.39 -7.48 -8.09
CA SER A 202 15.71 -7.36 -9.52
C SER A 202 16.56 -8.53 -9.98
N TYR A 203 17.60 -8.88 -9.22
CA TYR A 203 18.44 -10.03 -9.51
C TYR A 203 17.62 -11.33 -9.58
N ASP A 204 16.75 -11.60 -8.60
CA ASP A 204 15.88 -12.79 -8.63
C ASP A 204 14.95 -12.80 -9.86
N ARG A 205 14.46 -11.63 -10.30
CA ARG A 205 13.60 -11.52 -11.48
C ARG A 205 14.34 -11.85 -12.78
N ASP A 206 15.59 -11.42 -12.88
CA ASP A 206 16.38 -11.53 -14.11
C ASP A 206 17.14 -12.87 -14.16
N ALA A 207 17.84 -13.24 -13.08
CA ALA A 207 18.62 -14.48 -12.99
C ALA A 207 17.77 -15.73 -12.68
N LYS A 208 16.63 -15.56 -11.99
CA LYS A 208 15.68 -16.63 -11.64
C LYS A 208 16.35 -17.90 -11.08
N PRO A 209 17.16 -17.77 -10.02
CA PRO A 209 17.97 -18.88 -9.49
C PRO A 209 17.13 -20.04 -8.91
N LEU A 210 15.83 -19.82 -8.67
CA LEU A 210 14.90 -20.85 -8.21
C LEU A 210 14.19 -21.52 -9.40
N ASN A 211 14.93 -22.36 -10.14
CA ASN A 211 14.42 -23.13 -11.27
C ASN A 211 13.68 -22.28 -12.32
N GLY A 212 14.24 -21.12 -12.69
CA GLY A 212 13.63 -20.25 -13.71
C GLY A 212 12.39 -19.49 -13.23
N THR A 213 12.09 -19.51 -11.93
CA THR A 213 10.94 -18.80 -11.35
C THR A 213 11.41 -17.61 -10.50
N HIS A 214 10.78 -16.45 -10.71
CA HIS A 214 10.91 -15.29 -9.82
C HIS A 214 10.04 -15.50 -8.57
N LYS A 215 10.60 -15.34 -7.37
CA LYS A 215 9.90 -15.53 -6.10
C LYS A 215 10.03 -14.30 -5.21
N SER A 216 8.91 -13.57 -5.08
CA SER A 216 8.86 -12.41 -4.17
C SER A 216 8.94 -12.81 -2.69
N HIS A 217 8.53 -14.04 -2.37
CA HIS A 217 8.57 -14.69 -1.06
C HIS A 217 8.95 -16.16 -1.24
N VAL A 218 9.82 -16.65 -0.36
CA VAL A 218 10.28 -18.05 -0.34
C VAL A 218 9.42 -18.87 0.62
N HIS A 219 9.26 -20.15 0.32
CA HIS A 219 8.47 -21.08 1.12
C HIS A 219 9.32 -22.16 1.82
N SER A 220 10.64 -22.15 1.60
CA SER A 220 11.56 -23.03 2.31
C SER A 220 12.85 -22.32 2.73
N PRO A 221 13.54 -22.80 3.79
CA PRO A 221 14.86 -22.32 4.17
C PRO A 221 15.91 -22.51 3.05
N HIS A 222 15.78 -23.54 2.23
CA HIS A 222 16.68 -23.81 1.12
C HIS A 222 16.59 -22.73 0.03
N GLU A 223 15.37 -22.40 -0.40
CA GLU A 223 15.13 -21.28 -1.33
C GLU A 223 15.65 -19.96 -0.76
N ALA A 224 15.43 -19.73 0.54
CA ALA A 224 15.92 -18.55 1.23
C ALA A 224 17.45 -18.43 1.17
N ALA A 225 18.17 -19.54 1.38
CA ALA A 225 19.63 -19.59 1.33
C ALA A 225 20.15 -19.28 -0.08
N ILE A 226 19.52 -19.82 -1.13
CA ILE A 226 19.88 -19.54 -2.53
C ILE A 226 19.73 -18.04 -2.82
N LEU A 227 18.59 -17.43 -2.50
CA LEU A 227 18.38 -15.99 -2.76
C LEU A 227 19.30 -15.11 -1.89
N ALA A 228 19.58 -15.52 -0.65
CA ALA A 228 20.47 -14.78 0.26
C ALA A 228 21.95 -14.85 -0.12
N SER A 229 22.34 -15.76 -1.02
CA SER A 229 23.71 -15.85 -1.56
C SER A 229 24.08 -14.62 -2.38
N TYR A 230 23.10 -13.95 -3.01
CA TYR A 230 23.32 -12.71 -3.74
C TYR A 230 23.77 -11.57 -2.81
N LYS A 231 24.93 -10.99 -3.10
CA LYS A 231 25.48 -9.81 -2.41
C LYS A 231 25.54 -8.64 -3.39
N PRO A 232 24.61 -7.66 -3.30
CA PRO A 232 24.62 -6.53 -4.22
C PRO A 232 25.85 -5.66 -3.99
N VAL A 233 26.50 -5.27 -5.08
CA VAL A 233 27.54 -4.23 -5.07
C VAL A 233 26.85 -2.88 -5.20
N ILE A 234 27.15 -1.97 -4.27
CA ILE A 234 26.56 -0.63 -4.23
C ILE A 234 27.66 0.39 -4.48
N ASN A 235 27.41 1.30 -5.42
CA ASN A 235 28.29 2.44 -5.67
C ASN A 235 28.14 3.47 -4.53
N ALA A 236 29.20 3.62 -3.73
CA ALA A 236 29.20 4.54 -2.59
C ALA A 236 29.02 6.02 -2.99
N THR A 237 29.49 6.40 -4.19
CA THR A 237 29.42 7.77 -4.70
C THR A 237 27.98 8.18 -5.00
N THR A 238 27.15 7.26 -5.51
CA THR A 238 25.74 7.55 -5.85
C THR A 238 24.76 7.19 -4.72
N LEU A 239 25.22 6.48 -3.69
CA LEU A 239 24.38 6.00 -2.60
C LEU A 239 23.65 7.14 -1.86
N ILE A 240 24.38 8.13 -1.35
CA ILE A 240 23.79 9.21 -0.54
C ILE A 240 22.78 10.04 -1.36
N PRO A 241 23.10 10.50 -2.59
CA PRO A 241 22.11 11.15 -3.45
C PRO A 241 20.84 10.33 -3.67
N SER A 242 20.98 9.02 -3.92
CA SER A 242 19.85 8.12 -4.15
C SER A 242 18.93 8.00 -2.92
N LEU A 243 19.52 7.84 -1.74
CA LEU A 243 18.76 7.76 -0.49
C LEU A 243 18.00 9.06 -0.19
N ARG A 244 18.61 10.22 -0.42
CA ARG A 244 17.97 11.54 -0.22
C ARG A 244 16.77 11.72 -1.14
N GLN A 245 16.90 11.35 -2.41
CA GLN A 245 15.82 11.46 -3.38
C GLN A 245 14.61 10.57 -3.02
N VAL A 246 14.89 9.36 -2.53
CA VAL A 246 13.83 8.47 -2.04
C VAL A 246 13.13 9.08 -0.83
N GLU A 247 13.88 9.66 0.10
CA GLU A 247 13.34 10.36 1.26
C GLU A 247 12.45 11.55 0.85
N GLU A 248 12.89 12.37 -0.10
CA GLU A 248 12.10 13.47 -0.66
C GLU A 248 10.81 12.98 -1.31
N THR A 249 10.86 11.84 -2.02
CA THR A 249 9.66 11.25 -2.61
C THR A 249 8.69 10.77 -1.53
N THR A 250 9.20 10.21 -0.43
CA THR A 250 8.38 9.83 0.73
C THR A 250 7.75 11.06 1.37
N LYS A 251 8.52 12.14 1.58
CA LYS A 251 8.02 13.41 2.12
C LYS A 251 6.96 14.08 1.25
N LYS A 252 7.00 13.89 -0.07
CA LYS A 252 5.96 14.39 -0.98
C LYS A 252 4.67 13.56 -0.95
N GLY A 253 4.75 12.32 -0.45
CA GLY A 253 3.60 11.43 -0.33
C GLY A 253 2.90 11.54 1.03
N LEU A 254 3.62 11.97 2.08
CA LEU A 254 3.10 12.33 3.40
C LEU A 254 2.47 13.72 3.38
#